data_AF-A0A2V1BVU4-F1
#
_entry.id   AF-A0A2V1BVU4-F1
#
_cell.length_a   1.000
_cell.length_b   1.000
_cell.length_c   1.000
_cell.angle_alpha   90.00
_cell.angle_beta   90.00
_cell.angle_gamma   90.00
#
_symmetry.space_group_name_H-M   'P 1'
#
loop_
_entity.id
_entity.type
_entity.pdbx_description
1 polymer ?
#
loop_
_entity_poly.entity_id
_entity_poly.type
_entity_poly.pdbx_seq_one_letter_code
_entity_poly.pdbx_strand_id
1 'polypeptide(L)'
;MSTKLPEGIPRQHWHCSWPQLFTARRPFNHRSRETENLPFIEYLVKPSEEADEDDGEEYGSNEDGGNEDEIDDEDDVPSDEDEDEDAESCSEQSDVRRFMIGMVGEVDRLMSRDQLDLVASFCEESKTETNESEKRKPVALLDERCMDGTMSDKRGFYRPYPGPLTCQELRERLGRKRFRADPVKDPATHAIEDEQHDAARRIVFITDLDSSAIEALVTTVALTQAPALQNLFYKHLTSTASIGVTIKSHGFQAFTLEFHIPYYVLRNNQIPRRDARKKPNGEPLRQFWELPFLSMPTNSKPTPTDERYYLYEAMTSVGVTGNDHWIWAAYAFVDTYYDARESVDSYHQMKGWRQGRADPLAAGKIDADQPLWDPRMYFLKVVEIRTELVLMEWSQIMNKIEREVQQYVWCGGFVSDICALLH
;
A
#
# COMPACT_ATOMS: atom_id res chain seq x y z
N MET A 1 -17.48 31.36 -29.52
CA MET A 1 -18.61 30.41 -29.60
C MET A 1 -18.81 29.83 -28.21
N SER A 2 -19.95 30.12 -27.58
CA SER A 2 -20.28 29.70 -26.21
C SER A 2 -20.93 28.33 -26.26
N THR A 3 -20.20 27.29 -25.86
CA THR A 3 -20.72 25.92 -25.74
C THR A 3 -21.35 25.75 -24.36
N LYS A 4 -22.68 25.83 -24.31
CA LYS A 4 -23.46 25.39 -23.15
C LYS A 4 -23.24 23.88 -22.96
N LEU A 5 -22.78 23.47 -21.78
CA LEU A 5 -22.76 22.08 -21.36
C LEU A 5 -24.20 21.55 -21.28
N PRO A 6 -24.46 20.29 -21.68
CA PRO A 6 -25.79 19.72 -21.61
C PRO A 6 -26.23 19.55 -20.14
N GLU A 7 -27.36 20.17 -19.81
CA GLU A 7 -28.08 19.98 -18.56
C GLU A 7 -28.66 18.56 -18.48
N GLY A 8 -28.52 17.92 -17.32
CA GLY A 8 -29.44 16.88 -16.88
C GLY A 8 -28.98 15.43 -17.06
N ILE A 9 -27.92 15.02 -16.36
CA ILE A 9 -27.86 13.64 -15.87
C ILE A 9 -28.66 13.62 -14.55
N PRO A 10 -29.74 12.82 -14.43
CA PRO A 10 -30.44 12.67 -13.17
C PRO A 10 -29.44 12.21 -12.11
N ARG A 11 -29.21 13.03 -11.08
CA ARG A 11 -28.51 12.59 -9.87
C ARG A 11 -29.46 11.66 -9.13
N GLN A 12 -29.55 10.41 -9.56
CA GLN A 12 -30.03 9.35 -8.68
C GLN A 12 -29.08 9.37 -7.48
N HIS A 13 -29.65 9.70 -6.32
CA HIS A 13 -28.96 9.50 -5.05
C HIS A 13 -28.81 7.98 -4.89
N TRP A 14 -27.65 7.47 -5.32
CA TRP A 14 -27.23 6.13 -4.97
C TRP A 14 -27.08 6.10 -3.46
N HIS A 15 -28.12 5.61 -2.77
CA HIS A 15 -27.99 5.24 -1.37
C HIS A 15 -27.05 4.04 -1.33
N CYS A 16 -25.75 4.32 -1.19
CA CYS A 16 -24.77 3.32 -0.82
C CYS A 16 -25.01 3.00 0.66
N SER A 17 -25.92 2.07 0.93
CA SER A 17 -26.09 1.51 2.28
C SER A 17 -25.03 0.43 2.47
N TRP A 18 -24.07 0.69 3.35
CA TRP A 18 -23.09 -0.32 3.75
C TRP A 18 -23.80 -1.48 4.47
N PRO A 19 -23.31 -2.73 4.31
CA PRO A 19 -23.85 -3.86 5.05
C PRO A 19 -23.85 -3.57 6.55
N GLN A 20 -24.93 -3.90 7.26
CA GLN A 20 -25.04 -3.69 8.72
C GLN A 20 -23.87 -4.32 9.50
N LEU A 21 -23.28 -5.38 8.95
CA LEU A 21 -22.06 -6.04 9.44
C LEU A 21 -20.85 -5.11 9.66
N PHE A 22 -20.84 -3.91 9.06
CA PHE A 22 -19.79 -2.89 9.27
C PHE A 22 -20.09 -1.91 10.39
N THR A 23 -21.32 -1.85 10.88
CA THR A 23 -21.75 -0.81 11.83
C THR A 23 -21.61 -1.24 13.29
N ALA A 24 -21.59 -2.55 13.56
CA ALA A 24 -21.35 -3.09 14.89
C ALA A 24 -19.86 -3.36 15.11
N ARG A 25 -19.36 -3.02 16.31
CA ARG A 25 -18.01 -3.44 16.74
C ARG A 25 -18.00 -4.95 16.87
N ARG A 26 -17.07 -5.61 16.18
CA ARG A 26 -16.97 -7.06 16.30
C ARG A 26 -16.33 -7.43 17.63
N PRO A 27 -16.77 -8.52 18.28
CA PRO A 27 -16.05 -9.06 19.43
C PRO A 27 -14.61 -9.34 19.02
N PHE A 28 -13.67 -8.66 19.65
CA PHE A 28 -12.24 -8.85 19.41
C PHE A 28 -11.65 -9.58 20.61
N ASN A 29 -11.84 -10.91 20.59
CA ASN A 29 -11.51 -11.80 21.69
C ASN A 29 -9.99 -12.10 21.74
N HIS A 30 -9.59 -12.90 22.74
CA HIS A 30 -8.19 -13.29 22.93
C HIS A 30 -7.59 -13.97 21.69
N ARG A 31 -8.31 -14.93 21.09
CA ARG A 31 -7.85 -15.65 19.88
C ARG A 31 -7.61 -14.67 18.73
N SER A 32 -8.52 -13.72 18.49
CA SER A 32 -8.34 -12.69 17.46
C SER A 32 -7.13 -11.78 17.72
N ARG A 33 -6.85 -11.45 18.98
CA ARG A 33 -5.64 -10.68 19.37
C ARG A 33 -4.37 -11.46 19.07
N GLU A 34 -4.34 -12.75 19.39
CA GLU A 34 -3.20 -13.63 19.12
C GLU A 34 -2.97 -13.81 17.62
N THR A 35 -4.04 -14.04 16.84
CA THR A 35 -3.96 -14.13 15.38
C THR A 35 -3.43 -12.84 14.76
N GLU A 36 -3.86 -11.68 15.24
CA GLU A 36 -3.36 -10.37 14.74
C GLU A 36 -1.92 -10.05 15.18
N ASN A 37 -1.41 -10.72 16.20
CA ASN A 37 -0.02 -10.61 16.63
C ASN A 37 0.91 -11.59 15.90
N LEU A 38 0.37 -12.62 15.25
CA LEU A 38 1.14 -13.64 14.54
C LEU A 38 1.41 -13.18 13.09
N PRO A 39 2.68 -13.13 12.66
CA PRO A 39 3.01 -12.85 11.27
C PRO A 39 2.40 -13.90 10.32
N PHE A 40 1.90 -13.46 9.18
CA PHE A 40 1.28 -14.33 8.18
C PHE A 40 2.20 -15.45 7.72
N ILE A 41 3.47 -15.16 7.50
CA ILE A 41 4.46 -16.17 7.09
C ILE A 41 4.68 -17.27 8.14
N GLU A 42 4.49 -16.98 9.43
CA GLU A 42 4.56 -18.01 10.47
C GLU A 42 3.30 -18.87 10.48
N TYR A 43 2.15 -18.29 10.15
CA TYR A 43 0.90 -19.02 9.99
C TYR A 43 1.00 -20.05 8.84
N LEU A 44 1.67 -19.71 7.74
CA LEU A 44 1.88 -20.63 6.61
C LEU A 44 2.72 -21.87 6.93
N VAL A 45 3.55 -21.82 7.98
CA VAL A 45 4.46 -22.92 8.36
C VAL A 45 3.83 -23.83 9.42
N LYS A 46 2.81 -23.37 10.15
CA LYS A 46 2.17 -24.18 11.19
C LYS A 46 1.34 -25.31 10.53
N PRO A 47 1.61 -26.58 10.87
CA PRO A 47 0.74 -27.67 10.47
C PRO A 47 -0.69 -27.39 10.97
N SER A 48 -1.68 -27.61 10.12
CA SER A 48 -3.10 -27.45 10.45
C SER A 48 -3.55 -28.53 11.45
N GLU A 49 -3.12 -28.44 12.71
CA GLU A 49 -3.55 -29.37 13.77
C GLU A 49 -4.93 -29.01 14.35
N GLU A 50 -5.56 -27.91 13.91
CA GLU A 50 -6.83 -27.39 14.48
C GLU A 50 -8.03 -27.43 13.52
N ALA A 51 -8.00 -28.22 12.43
CA ALA A 51 -9.11 -28.26 11.47
C ALA A 51 -10.30 -29.15 11.87
N ASP A 52 -10.26 -29.83 13.03
CA ASP A 52 -11.26 -30.83 13.42
C ASP A 52 -12.22 -30.40 14.56
N GLU A 53 -12.23 -29.13 14.98
CA GLU A 53 -13.28 -28.62 15.89
C GLU A 53 -14.35 -27.88 15.08
N ASP A 54 -15.16 -28.68 14.37
CA ASP A 54 -16.43 -28.29 13.76
C ASP A 54 -17.46 -28.01 14.87
N ASP A 55 -17.66 -26.73 15.19
CA ASP A 55 -18.82 -26.26 15.96
C ASP A 55 -20.08 -26.41 15.10
N GLY A 56 -20.58 -27.66 15.02
CA GLY A 56 -21.88 -27.98 14.46
C GLY A 56 -22.99 -27.37 15.28
N GLU A 57 -23.47 -26.18 14.90
CA GLU A 57 -24.76 -25.67 15.34
C GLU A 57 -25.89 -26.51 14.72
N GLU A 58 -26.40 -27.40 15.58
CA GLU A 58 -27.54 -28.29 15.43
C GLU A 58 -28.81 -27.52 14.99
N TYR A 59 -29.12 -27.51 13.69
CA TYR A 59 -30.47 -27.27 13.21
C TYR A 59 -31.23 -28.59 13.10
N GLY A 60 -32.04 -28.86 14.13
CA GLY A 60 -32.95 -29.98 14.14
C GLY A 60 -34.03 -29.88 13.05
N SER A 61 -34.12 -30.92 12.23
CA SER A 61 -35.33 -31.27 11.51
C SER A 61 -35.49 -32.79 11.52
N ASN A 62 -36.56 -33.23 12.18
CA ASN A 62 -36.99 -34.62 12.31
C ASN A 62 -37.56 -35.19 10.99
N GLU A 63 -37.30 -36.50 10.84
CA GLU A 63 -38.14 -37.57 10.29
C GLU A 63 -38.56 -37.53 8.81
N ASP A 64 -38.07 -38.50 8.03
CA ASP A 64 -38.79 -39.71 7.51
C ASP A 64 -37.80 -40.40 6.54
N GLY A 65 -37.36 -41.66 6.66
CA GLY A 65 -38.11 -42.91 6.72
C GLY A 65 -37.83 -43.73 5.44
N GLY A 66 -37.15 -44.89 5.55
CA GLY A 66 -37.27 -45.99 4.56
C GLY A 66 -35.99 -46.66 4.04
N ASN A 67 -35.82 -47.92 4.46
CA ASN A 67 -35.18 -49.11 3.84
C ASN A 67 -33.74 -49.05 3.29
N GLU A 68 -32.81 -49.85 3.82
CA GLU A 68 -32.61 -51.31 3.58
C GLU A 68 -32.36 -51.63 2.10
N ASP A 69 -31.10 -51.93 1.75
CA ASP A 69 -30.72 -53.22 1.16
C ASP A 69 -29.19 -53.39 1.16
N GLU A 70 -28.80 -54.63 1.45
CA GLU A 70 -27.46 -55.19 1.57
C GLU A 70 -26.74 -55.38 0.22
N ILE A 71 -25.43 -55.60 0.29
CA ILE A 71 -24.63 -56.67 -0.35
C ILE A 71 -23.31 -56.16 -0.95
N ASP A 72 -22.27 -56.87 -0.50
CA ASP A 72 -20.87 -56.91 -0.88
C ASP A 72 -20.64 -56.96 -2.40
N ASP A 73 -19.55 -56.35 -2.86
CA ASP A 73 -18.69 -56.96 -3.89
C ASP A 73 -17.26 -56.42 -3.74
N GLU A 74 -16.37 -57.36 -3.41
CA GLU A 74 -14.92 -57.26 -3.49
C GLU A 74 -14.52 -57.14 -4.97
N ASP A 75 -13.71 -56.16 -5.33
CA ASP A 75 -12.93 -56.23 -6.57
C ASP A 75 -11.53 -55.62 -6.34
N ASP A 76 -10.57 -56.54 -6.25
CA ASP A 76 -9.12 -56.34 -6.40
C ASP A 76 -8.81 -55.63 -7.72
N VAL A 77 -8.18 -54.46 -7.66
CA VAL A 77 -7.50 -53.85 -8.83
C VAL A 77 -6.10 -53.38 -8.41
N PRO A 78 -5.06 -53.63 -9.24
CA PRO A 78 -3.67 -53.67 -8.80
C PRO A 78 -3.08 -52.30 -8.50
N SER A 79 -2.18 -52.31 -7.52
CA SER A 79 -1.20 -51.27 -7.22
C SER A 79 -0.24 -51.06 -8.40
N ASP A 80 -0.43 -49.99 -9.15
CA ASP A 80 0.63 -49.38 -9.95
C ASP A 80 1.26 -48.26 -9.12
N GLU A 81 2.37 -48.62 -8.49
CA GLU A 81 3.32 -47.72 -7.83
C GLU A 81 4.08 -46.95 -8.92
N ASP A 82 3.51 -45.83 -9.38
CA ASP A 82 4.30 -44.80 -10.04
C ASP A 82 4.87 -43.89 -8.95
N GLU A 83 6.09 -44.25 -8.54
CA GLU A 83 7.01 -43.41 -7.77
C GLU A 83 7.37 -42.18 -8.61
N ASP A 84 6.56 -41.12 -8.52
CA ASP A 84 7.02 -39.77 -8.86
C ASP A 84 7.97 -39.30 -7.76
N GLU A 85 9.22 -39.78 -7.83
CA GLU A 85 10.40 -39.21 -7.17
C GLU A 85 10.74 -37.83 -7.76
N ASP A 86 9.79 -36.90 -7.77
CA ASP A 86 10.09 -35.47 -7.83
C ASP A 86 10.25 -34.96 -6.41
N ALA A 87 11.28 -35.48 -5.72
CA ALA A 87 11.91 -34.77 -4.63
C ALA A 87 12.60 -33.53 -5.22
N GLU A 88 11.79 -32.56 -5.64
CA GLU A 88 12.20 -31.19 -5.92
C GLU A 88 12.89 -30.70 -4.65
N SER A 89 14.22 -30.69 -4.74
CA SER A 89 15.14 -29.99 -3.86
C SER A 89 14.50 -28.66 -3.45
N CYS A 90 13.92 -28.61 -2.25
CA CYS A 90 13.38 -27.41 -1.63
C CYS A 90 14.55 -26.46 -1.36
N SER A 91 15.01 -25.74 -2.39
CA SER A 91 15.75 -24.51 -2.18
C SER A 91 14.86 -23.63 -1.32
N GLU A 92 15.31 -23.30 -0.10
CA GLU A 92 14.55 -22.52 0.88
C GLU A 92 13.89 -21.32 0.19
N GLN A 93 12.57 -21.42 -0.01
CA GLN A 93 11.83 -20.44 -0.76
C GLN A 93 11.82 -19.11 0.01
N SER A 94 12.19 -18.01 -0.65
CA SER A 94 12.19 -16.65 -0.06
C SER A 94 10.87 -16.34 0.65
N ASP A 95 10.92 -15.68 1.81
CA ASP A 95 9.75 -15.24 2.59
C ASP A 95 8.75 -14.46 1.75
N VAL A 96 9.26 -13.62 0.82
CA VAL A 96 8.41 -12.85 -0.10
C VAL A 96 7.65 -13.77 -1.04
N ARG A 97 8.30 -14.81 -1.57
CA ARG A 97 7.65 -15.76 -2.47
C ARG A 97 6.61 -16.59 -1.72
N ARG A 98 6.94 -17.09 -0.53
CA ARG A 98 5.98 -17.77 0.36
C ARG A 98 4.78 -16.88 0.70
N PHE A 99 5.05 -15.62 1.03
CA PHE A 99 4.04 -14.61 1.28
C PHE A 99 3.12 -14.38 0.08
N MET A 100 3.66 -14.27 -1.14
CA MET A 100 2.88 -14.04 -2.35
C MET A 100 2.07 -15.25 -2.80
N ILE A 101 2.49 -16.48 -2.48
CA ILE A 101 1.70 -17.71 -2.73
C ILE A 101 0.43 -17.71 -1.89
N GLY A 102 0.54 -17.28 -0.63
CA GLY A 102 -0.57 -17.31 0.31
C GLY A 102 -0.88 -18.71 0.83
N MET A 103 -2.11 -18.94 1.29
CA MET A 103 -2.55 -20.25 1.79
C MET A 103 -3.03 -21.16 0.65
N VAL A 104 -2.64 -22.43 0.71
CA VAL A 104 -3.14 -23.48 -0.20
C VAL A 104 -4.67 -23.57 -0.05
N GLY A 105 -5.43 -23.38 -1.14
CA GLY A 105 -6.90 -23.39 -1.16
C GLY A 105 -7.58 -22.02 -1.34
N GLU A 106 -6.89 -20.89 -1.14
CA GLU A 106 -7.39 -19.56 -1.58
C GLU A 106 -7.03 -19.25 -3.07
N VAL A 107 -6.42 -20.22 -3.75
CA VAL A 107 -5.82 -20.13 -5.10
C VAL A 107 -6.85 -19.75 -6.18
N ASP A 108 -8.12 -20.09 -6.00
CA ASP A 108 -9.16 -19.78 -7.01
C ASP A 108 -9.53 -18.29 -7.09
N ARG A 109 -9.05 -17.44 -6.17
CA ARG A 109 -9.41 -16.01 -6.15
C ARG A 109 -8.26 -15.02 -5.97
N LEU A 110 -7.06 -15.45 -5.62
CA LEU A 110 -5.99 -14.53 -5.22
C LEU A 110 -4.71 -14.79 -6.02
N MET A 111 -4.40 -13.82 -6.89
CA MET A 111 -3.13 -13.61 -7.61
C MET A 111 -2.89 -14.53 -8.82
N SER A 112 -2.76 -13.95 -10.01
CA SER A 112 -2.21 -14.67 -11.16
C SER A 112 -0.72 -14.99 -10.90
N ARG A 113 -0.23 -16.12 -11.43
CA ARG A 113 1.19 -16.52 -11.38
C ARG A 113 2.15 -15.36 -11.71
N ASP A 114 1.74 -14.51 -12.66
CA ASP A 114 2.46 -13.31 -13.07
C ASP A 114 2.69 -12.31 -11.92
N GLN A 115 1.73 -12.12 -11.01
CA GLN A 115 1.86 -11.15 -9.90
C GLN A 115 2.90 -11.61 -8.88
N LEU A 116 2.90 -12.90 -8.58
CA LEU A 116 3.87 -13.53 -7.69
C LEU A 116 5.29 -13.38 -8.25
N ASP A 117 5.49 -13.76 -9.51
CA ASP A 117 6.83 -13.74 -10.10
C ASP A 117 7.35 -12.31 -10.23
N LEU A 118 6.49 -11.33 -10.51
CA LEU A 118 6.87 -9.91 -10.55
C LEU A 118 7.34 -9.36 -9.21
N VAL A 119 6.61 -9.63 -8.12
CA VAL A 119 6.98 -9.11 -6.78
C VAL A 119 8.19 -9.87 -6.22
N ALA A 120 8.23 -11.20 -6.38
CA ALA A 120 9.32 -12.02 -5.88
C ALA A 120 10.65 -11.71 -6.59
N SER A 121 10.66 -11.65 -7.93
CA SER A 121 11.86 -11.33 -8.70
C SER A 121 12.44 -9.94 -8.37
N PHE A 122 11.57 -8.93 -8.19
CA PHE A 122 11.98 -7.60 -7.73
C PHE A 122 12.74 -7.65 -6.38
N CYS A 123 12.29 -8.49 -5.46
CA CYS A 123 12.92 -8.63 -4.14
C CYS A 123 14.19 -9.52 -4.17
N GLU A 124 14.24 -10.51 -5.04
CA GLU A 124 15.36 -11.46 -5.15
C GLU A 124 16.60 -10.79 -5.77
N GLU A 125 16.44 -9.95 -6.79
CA GLU A 125 17.56 -9.31 -7.50
C GLU A 125 18.20 -8.13 -6.78
N SER A 126 17.45 -7.48 -5.90
CA SER A 126 17.92 -6.31 -5.14
C SER A 126 18.82 -6.68 -3.96
N LYS A 127 18.91 -7.97 -3.61
CA LYS A 127 19.77 -8.49 -2.52
C LYS A 127 21.26 -8.41 -2.83
N THR A 128 21.65 -8.31 -4.10
CA THR A 128 23.05 -8.40 -4.51
C THR A 128 23.83 -7.08 -4.51
N GLU A 129 23.20 -5.91 -4.33
CA GLU A 129 23.89 -4.61 -4.58
C GLU A 129 23.61 -3.45 -3.60
N THR A 130 22.95 -3.65 -2.44
CA THR A 130 22.66 -2.51 -1.55
C THR A 130 23.87 -2.06 -0.73
N ASN A 131 24.33 -0.83 -0.98
CA ASN A 131 25.39 -0.17 -0.20
C ASN A 131 24.95 0.03 1.27
N GLU A 132 25.86 -0.07 2.23
CA GLU A 132 25.56 0.15 3.66
C GLU A 132 24.93 1.52 3.95
N SER A 133 25.28 2.55 3.16
CA SER A 133 24.70 3.89 3.29
C SER A 133 23.23 3.95 2.88
N GLU A 134 22.78 3.11 1.95
CA GLU A 134 21.37 3.04 1.53
C GLU A 134 20.52 2.32 2.58
N LYS A 135 21.08 1.29 3.22
CA LYS A 135 20.43 0.55 4.31
C LYS A 135 20.12 1.41 5.54
N ARG A 136 20.85 2.52 5.73
CA ARG A 136 20.68 3.46 6.85
C ARG A 136 19.77 4.64 6.53
N LYS A 137 19.26 4.76 5.29
CA LYS A 137 18.39 5.86 4.92
C LYS A 137 17.00 5.63 5.52
N PRO A 138 16.41 6.62 6.21
CA PRO A 138 15.01 6.55 6.61
C PRO A 138 14.10 6.52 5.38
N VAL A 139 13.17 5.58 5.35
CA VAL A 139 12.20 5.42 4.25
C VAL A 139 10.77 5.32 4.74
N ALA A 140 10.56 5.15 6.06
CA ALA A 140 9.24 4.92 6.62
C ALA A 140 8.84 5.86 7.76
N LEU A 141 7.53 6.05 7.92
CA LEU A 141 6.89 6.65 9.09
C LEU A 141 5.80 5.71 9.60
N LEU A 142 5.74 5.57 10.93
CA LEU A 142 4.78 4.72 11.63
C LEU A 142 3.96 5.56 12.63
N ASP A 143 2.64 5.40 12.60
CA ASP A 143 1.71 5.97 13.59
C ASP A 143 0.77 4.88 14.11
N GLU A 144 0.84 4.60 15.41
CA GLU A 144 0.04 3.56 16.05
C GLU A 144 -0.79 4.14 17.20
N ARG A 145 -2.11 3.93 17.13
CA ARG A 145 -3.08 4.50 18.07
C ARG A 145 -4.16 3.50 18.45
N CYS A 146 -4.83 3.75 19.57
CA CYS A 146 -6.02 3.03 20.00
C CYS A 146 -7.01 3.98 20.68
N MET A 147 -8.29 3.77 20.40
CA MET A 147 -9.38 4.39 21.13
C MET A 147 -9.71 3.47 22.31
N ASP A 148 -9.29 3.82 23.53
CA ASP A 148 -10.00 3.29 24.71
C ASP A 148 -11.39 3.91 24.70
N GLY A 149 -12.42 3.19 25.15
CA GLY A 149 -13.81 3.57 24.97
C GLY A 149 -14.26 4.91 25.61
N THR A 150 -13.36 5.70 26.22
CA THR A 150 -13.68 7.04 26.71
C THR A 150 -13.36 8.12 25.66
N MET A 151 -14.41 8.66 25.04
CA MET A 151 -14.38 9.76 24.04
C MET A 151 -13.83 11.10 24.57
N SER A 152 -13.26 11.14 25.79
CA SER A 152 -12.78 12.39 26.40
C SER A 152 -11.51 12.92 25.74
N ASP A 153 -10.63 12.06 25.22
CA ASP A 153 -9.47 12.49 24.44
C ASP A 153 -9.61 12.09 22.96
N LYS A 154 -9.80 13.09 22.10
CA LYS A 154 -9.90 12.91 20.65
C LYS A 154 -8.63 12.34 20.01
N ARG A 155 -7.48 12.45 20.70
CA ARG A 155 -6.18 11.91 20.25
C ARG A 155 -6.08 10.39 20.39
N GLY A 156 -6.87 9.82 21.30
CA GLY A 156 -6.74 8.44 21.74
C GLY A 156 -5.41 8.15 22.43
N PHE A 157 -5.21 6.90 22.81
CA PHE A 157 -3.91 6.40 23.25
C PHE A 157 -3.03 6.18 22.03
N TYR A 158 -1.74 6.41 22.19
CA TYR A 158 -0.78 6.27 21.11
C TYR A 158 0.51 5.66 21.64
N ARG A 159 1.17 4.89 20.78
CA ARG A 159 2.53 4.46 21.06
C ARG A 159 3.49 5.62 20.79
N PRO A 160 4.61 5.73 21.53
CA PRO A 160 5.60 6.76 21.29
C PRO A 160 6.03 6.82 19.82
N TYR A 161 5.89 8.01 19.22
CA TYR A 161 6.23 8.23 17.82
C TYR A 161 7.75 8.20 17.65
N PRO A 162 8.31 7.28 16.84
CA PRO A 162 9.76 7.10 16.75
C PRO A 162 10.47 8.09 15.83
N GLY A 163 9.74 8.87 15.03
CA GLY A 163 10.33 9.64 13.93
C GLY A 163 10.49 8.83 12.64
N PRO A 164 11.32 9.30 11.70
CA PRO A 164 11.71 8.56 10.50
C PRO A 164 12.39 7.24 10.83
N LEU A 165 12.03 6.19 10.11
CA LEU A 165 12.52 4.81 10.32
C LEU A 165 13.24 4.28 9.08
N THR A 166 14.35 3.59 9.29
CA THR A 166 14.95 2.67 8.32
C THR A 166 14.10 1.41 8.15
N CYS A 167 14.34 0.59 7.13
CA CYS A 167 13.64 -0.68 6.95
C CYS A 167 13.84 -1.64 8.13
N GLN A 168 15.05 -1.66 8.71
CA GLN A 168 15.35 -2.49 9.88
C GLN A 168 14.54 -2.01 11.10
N GLU A 169 14.56 -0.72 11.41
CA GLU A 169 13.80 -0.18 12.54
C GLU A 169 12.28 -0.35 12.32
N LEU A 170 11.80 -0.22 11.09
CA LEU A 170 10.41 -0.51 10.74
C LEU A 170 10.06 -1.96 11.05
N ARG A 171 10.90 -2.92 10.63
CA ARG A 171 10.72 -4.35 10.92
C ARG A 171 10.68 -4.63 12.42
N GLU A 172 11.65 -4.08 13.17
CA GLU A 172 11.73 -4.24 14.62
C GLU A 172 10.49 -3.67 15.33
N ARG A 173 9.95 -2.56 14.85
CA ARG A 173 8.74 -1.93 15.40
C ARG A 173 7.48 -2.71 15.06
N LEU A 174 7.33 -3.14 13.81
CA LEU A 174 6.15 -3.88 13.36
C LEU A 174 6.11 -5.31 13.92
N GLY A 175 7.26 -5.91 14.23
CA GLY A 175 7.37 -7.23 14.86
C GLY A 175 6.98 -7.26 16.34
N ARG A 176 6.72 -6.10 16.96
CA ARG A 176 6.17 -6.03 18.32
C ARG A 176 4.71 -6.42 18.33
N LYS A 177 4.22 -6.89 19.48
CA LYS A 177 2.79 -7.25 19.61
C LYS A 177 1.93 -6.06 19.28
N ARG A 178 0.98 -6.21 18.36
CA ARG A 178 -0.01 -5.20 17.99
C ARG A 178 -1.07 -5.03 19.07
N PHE A 179 -1.45 -6.12 19.73
CA PHE A 179 -2.46 -6.16 20.79
C PHE A 179 -1.92 -6.87 22.03
N ARG A 180 -2.26 -6.37 23.21
CA ARG A 180 -1.95 -7.05 24.48
C ARG A 180 -2.76 -8.35 24.60
N ALA A 181 -2.17 -9.40 25.15
CA ALA A 181 -2.81 -10.71 25.29
C ALA A 181 -4.04 -10.64 26.21
N ASP A 182 -3.87 -10.10 27.42
CA ASP A 182 -4.98 -9.87 28.36
C ASP A 182 -4.80 -8.51 29.07
N PRO A 183 -5.59 -7.48 28.72
CA PRO A 183 -5.46 -6.16 29.34
C PRO A 183 -5.84 -6.13 30.82
N VAL A 184 -6.46 -7.19 31.36
CA VAL A 184 -6.85 -7.31 32.78
C VAL A 184 -5.78 -8.04 33.59
N LYS A 185 -5.12 -9.05 33.02
CA LYS A 185 -4.10 -9.87 33.70
C LYS A 185 -2.67 -9.39 33.49
N ASP A 186 -2.41 -8.63 32.44
CA ASP A 186 -1.11 -8.01 32.17
C ASP A 186 -1.23 -6.48 32.34
N PRO A 187 -1.32 -5.99 33.59
CA PRO A 187 -1.20 -4.56 33.83
C PRO A 187 0.16 -4.10 33.28
N ALA A 188 0.21 -2.88 32.74
CA ALA A 188 1.35 -2.28 32.03
C ALA A 188 2.71 -2.27 32.79
N THR A 189 2.76 -2.84 33.99
CA THR A 189 3.92 -3.04 34.86
C THR A 189 5.05 -3.89 34.29
N HIS A 190 4.82 -4.76 33.29
CA HIS A 190 5.88 -5.54 32.63
C HIS A 190 6.03 -5.29 31.12
N ALA A 191 5.15 -4.47 30.52
CA ALA A 191 5.25 -4.10 29.13
C ALA A 191 6.39 -3.09 28.92
N ILE A 192 7.16 -3.25 27.84
CA ILE A 192 8.03 -2.18 27.32
C ILE A 192 7.14 -0.94 27.12
N GLU A 193 7.62 0.28 27.40
CA GLU A 193 6.84 1.53 27.29
C GLU A 193 6.03 1.62 25.99
N ASP A 194 6.58 1.11 24.89
CA ASP A 194 5.97 1.10 23.56
C ASP A 194 4.83 0.05 23.37
N GLU A 195 4.67 -0.95 24.24
CA GLU A 195 3.61 -1.97 24.18
C GLU A 195 2.48 -1.74 25.19
N GLN A 196 2.53 -0.63 25.93
CA GLN A 196 1.51 -0.28 26.93
C GLN A 196 0.12 -0.07 26.31
N HIS A 197 0.06 0.25 25.02
CA HIS A 197 -1.16 0.51 24.28
C HIS A 197 -1.30 -0.42 23.07
N ASP A 198 -2.53 -0.87 22.82
CA ASP A 198 -2.88 -1.60 21.60
C ASP A 198 -2.70 -0.67 20.37
N ALA A 199 -2.36 -1.24 19.21
CA ALA A 199 -2.23 -0.52 17.93
C ALA A 199 -3.43 -0.82 17.02
N ALA A 200 -4.63 -0.49 17.51
CA ALA A 200 -5.89 -0.74 16.82
C ALA A 200 -5.97 -0.02 15.47
N ARG A 201 -5.47 1.23 15.41
CA ARG A 201 -5.24 2.01 14.19
C ARG A 201 -3.73 2.08 13.93
N ARG A 202 -3.28 1.54 12.80
CA ARG A 202 -1.87 1.57 12.39
C ARG A 202 -1.73 2.26 11.03
N ILE A 203 -0.87 3.26 10.91
CA ILE A 203 -0.51 3.87 9.63
C ILE A 203 0.95 3.60 9.35
N VAL A 204 1.22 3.09 8.15
CA VAL A 204 2.55 2.86 7.62
C VAL A 204 2.69 3.65 6.32
N PHE A 205 3.58 4.62 6.31
CA PHE A 205 3.95 5.39 5.12
C PHE A 205 5.37 5.02 4.72
N ILE A 206 5.57 4.68 3.45
CA ILE A 206 6.88 4.32 2.90
C ILE A 206 7.12 5.13 1.62
N THR A 207 8.27 5.78 1.54
CA THR A 207 8.75 6.44 0.32
C THR A 207 9.65 5.50 -0.46
N ASP A 208 9.52 5.52 -1.79
CA ASP A 208 10.36 4.75 -2.70
C ASP A 208 10.42 3.26 -2.32
N LEU A 209 9.25 2.60 -2.24
CA LEU A 209 9.13 1.19 -1.82
C LEU A 209 10.17 0.30 -2.50
N ASP A 210 11.09 -0.24 -1.72
CA ASP A 210 12.16 -1.12 -2.15
C ASP A 210 11.98 -2.54 -1.57
N SER A 211 12.90 -3.44 -1.91
CA SER A 211 12.83 -4.82 -1.43
C SER A 211 13.00 -4.96 0.07
N SER A 212 13.85 -4.15 0.69
CA SER A 212 14.06 -4.19 2.14
C SER A 212 12.80 -3.77 2.90
N ALA A 213 12.07 -2.78 2.38
CA ALA A 213 10.79 -2.35 2.91
C ALA A 213 9.69 -3.41 2.71
N ILE A 214 9.65 -4.07 1.54
CA ILE A 214 8.74 -5.19 1.28
C ILE A 214 9.03 -6.33 2.26
N GLU A 215 10.29 -6.72 2.46
CA GLU A 215 10.68 -7.76 3.41
C GLU A 215 10.30 -7.42 4.85
N ALA A 216 10.51 -6.16 5.26
CA ALA A 216 10.11 -5.69 6.59
C ALA A 216 8.60 -5.85 6.81
N LEU A 217 7.78 -5.55 5.79
CA LEU A 217 6.33 -5.72 5.85
C LEU A 217 5.91 -7.19 5.81
N VAL A 218 6.45 -7.97 4.87
CA VAL A 218 6.13 -9.40 4.68
C VAL A 218 6.38 -10.20 5.97
N THR A 219 7.48 -9.92 6.65
CA THR A 219 7.88 -10.66 7.86
C THR A 219 7.12 -10.26 9.12
N THR A 220 6.28 -9.21 9.07
CA THR A 220 5.61 -8.66 10.25
C THR A 220 4.10 -8.46 10.07
N VAL A 221 3.58 -8.59 8.84
CA VAL A 221 2.17 -8.37 8.55
C VAL A 221 1.31 -9.51 9.11
N ALA A 222 0.18 -9.14 9.73
CA ALA A 222 -0.82 -10.09 10.20
C ALA A 222 -1.59 -10.75 9.05
N LEU A 223 -2.11 -11.95 9.30
CA LEU A 223 -2.92 -12.75 8.37
C LEU A 223 -4.05 -11.95 7.69
N THR A 224 -4.78 -11.14 8.44
CA THR A 224 -5.93 -10.36 7.94
C THR A 224 -5.56 -9.25 6.96
N GLN A 225 -4.30 -8.80 6.96
CA GLN A 225 -3.80 -7.69 6.16
C GLN A 225 -2.98 -8.17 4.95
N ALA A 226 -2.52 -9.42 4.96
CA ALA A 226 -1.66 -9.99 3.94
C ALA A 226 -2.26 -9.86 2.51
N PRO A 227 -3.54 -10.20 2.25
CA PRO A 227 -4.11 -10.07 0.90
C PRO A 227 -4.11 -8.63 0.37
N ALA A 228 -4.33 -7.64 1.26
CA ALA A 228 -4.28 -6.25 0.88
C ALA A 228 -2.86 -5.82 0.50
N LEU A 229 -1.85 -6.23 1.28
CA LEU A 229 -0.45 -5.92 0.99
C LEU A 229 0.07 -6.60 -0.29
N GLN A 230 -0.27 -7.87 -0.54
CA GLN A 230 0.08 -8.56 -1.79
C GLN A 230 -0.38 -7.75 -3.01
N ASN A 231 -1.65 -7.31 -3.02
CA ASN A 231 -2.20 -6.51 -4.12
C ASN A 231 -1.53 -5.13 -4.20
N LEU A 232 -1.26 -4.51 -3.05
CA LEU A 232 -0.59 -3.22 -2.98
C LEU A 232 0.82 -3.27 -3.58
N PHE A 233 1.61 -4.30 -3.25
CA PHE A 233 2.95 -4.49 -3.82
C PHE A 233 2.88 -4.65 -5.33
N TYR A 234 2.04 -5.56 -5.80
CA TYR A 234 1.89 -5.82 -7.23
C TYR A 234 1.52 -4.55 -8.01
N LYS A 235 0.44 -3.87 -7.61
CA LYS A 235 -0.04 -2.67 -8.31
C LYS A 235 0.93 -1.50 -8.22
N HIS A 236 1.61 -1.34 -7.08
CA HIS A 236 2.62 -0.29 -6.94
C HIS A 236 3.80 -0.55 -7.87
N LEU A 237 4.36 -1.76 -7.88
CA LEU A 237 5.52 -2.09 -8.73
C LEU A 237 5.19 -2.01 -10.22
N THR A 238 3.98 -2.43 -10.63
CA THR A 238 3.54 -2.40 -12.04
C THR A 238 2.93 -1.08 -12.50
N SER A 239 2.84 -0.06 -11.63
CA SER A 239 2.17 1.22 -11.93
C SER A 239 0.71 1.06 -12.40
N THR A 240 0.00 0.06 -11.87
CA THR A 240 -1.38 -0.23 -12.27
C THR A 240 -2.36 0.73 -11.60
N ALA A 241 -2.99 1.62 -12.38
CA ALA A 241 -4.03 2.51 -11.89
C ALA A 241 -5.28 1.72 -11.45
N SER A 242 -5.78 1.98 -10.23
CA SER A 242 -7.03 1.37 -9.76
C SER A 242 -7.60 2.10 -8.55
N ILE A 243 -8.92 2.04 -8.39
CA ILE A 243 -9.63 2.42 -7.17
C ILE A 243 -10.65 1.33 -6.87
N GLY A 244 -10.68 0.84 -5.65
CA GLY A 244 -11.39 -0.39 -5.35
C GLY A 244 -11.86 -0.49 -3.90
N VAL A 245 -12.91 -1.29 -3.73
CA VAL A 245 -13.42 -1.71 -2.43
C VAL A 245 -13.63 -3.22 -2.49
N THR A 246 -12.99 -3.93 -1.57
CA THR A 246 -13.17 -5.37 -1.39
C THR A 246 -13.72 -5.61 0.00
N ILE A 247 -14.84 -6.32 0.06
CA ILE A 247 -15.48 -6.76 1.30
C ILE A 247 -15.67 -8.26 1.16
N LYS A 248 -14.90 -9.04 1.93
CA LYS A 248 -15.07 -10.50 1.94
C LYS A 248 -16.34 -10.87 2.72
N SER A 249 -17.24 -11.63 2.10
CA SER A 249 -18.44 -12.18 2.75
C SER A 249 -18.21 -13.53 3.44
N HIS A 250 -17.10 -14.21 3.10
CA HIS A 250 -16.71 -15.51 3.65
C HIS A 250 -15.19 -15.52 3.94
N GLY A 251 -14.74 -16.42 4.83
CA GLY A 251 -13.36 -16.48 5.30
C GLY A 251 -13.02 -15.37 6.30
N PHE A 252 -11.76 -14.94 6.34
CA PHE A 252 -11.34 -13.80 7.17
C PHE A 252 -12.06 -12.54 6.71
N GLN A 253 -13.03 -12.08 7.50
CA GLN A 253 -13.90 -10.96 7.18
C GLN A 253 -13.15 -9.62 7.31
N ALA A 254 -12.13 -9.38 6.50
CA ALA A 254 -11.47 -8.08 6.38
C ALA A 254 -12.08 -7.28 5.22
N PHE A 255 -12.09 -5.95 5.38
CA PHE A 255 -12.33 -5.04 4.26
C PHE A 255 -11.01 -4.51 3.74
N THR A 256 -11.01 -4.07 2.47
CA THR A 256 -9.91 -3.36 1.83
C THR A 256 -10.46 -2.22 0.99
N LEU A 257 -9.96 -1.01 1.21
CA LEU A 257 -10.17 0.17 0.38
C LEU A 257 -8.84 0.51 -0.27
N GLU A 258 -8.79 0.65 -1.58
CA GLU A 258 -7.55 0.81 -2.32
C GLU A 258 -7.61 1.93 -3.35
N PHE A 259 -6.48 2.63 -3.51
CA PHE A 259 -6.31 3.71 -4.46
C PHE A 259 -4.88 3.71 -4.98
N HIS A 260 -4.75 3.64 -6.30
CA HIS A 260 -3.50 3.51 -7.02
C HIS A 260 -3.55 4.46 -8.22
N ILE A 261 -2.64 5.43 -8.24
CA ILE A 261 -2.59 6.43 -9.31
C ILE A 261 -1.14 6.60 -9.81
N PRO A 262 -0.84 6.16 -11.04
CA PRO A 262 0.38 6.56 -11.72
C PRO A 262 0.22 7.98 -12.27
N TYR A 263 1.30 8.75 -12.24
CA TYR A 263 1.32 10.12 -12.74
C TYR A 263 2.72 10.52 -13.17
N TYR A 264 2.82 11.68 -13.80
CA TYR A 264 4.09 12.27 -14.18
C TYR A 264 4.39 13.50 -13.36
N VAL A 265 5.67 13.73 -13.12
CA VAL A 265 6.16 14.87 -12.36
C VAL A 265 7.20 15.60 -13.19
N LEU A 266 7.02 16.91 -13.37
CA LEU A 266 8.00 17.76 -14.04
C LEU A 266 8.89 18.43 -13.01
N ARG A 267 10.21 18.21 -13.10
CA ARG A 267 11.18 18.92 -12.27
C ARG A 267 12.25 19.58 -13.11
N ASN A 268 12.75 20.67 -12.57
CA ASN A 268 13.87 21.40 -13.12
C ASN A 268 15.12 21.04 -12.31
N ASN A 269 16.04 20.30 -12.91
CA ASN A 269 17.23 19.79 -12.26
C ASN A 269 18.45 20.03 -13.15
N GLN A 270 19.64 20.21 -12.56
CA GLN A 270 20.90 20.23 -13.31
C GLN A 270 21.29 18.83 -13.80
N ILE A 271 21.02 17.81 -12.98
CA ILE A 271 21.34 16.41 -13.25
C ILE A 271 20.05 15.59 -13.06
N PRO A 272 19.73 14.66 -13.98
CA PRO A 272 18.58 13.80 -13.82
C PRO A 272 18.73 12.90 -12.59
N ARG A 273 17.63 12.67 -11.88
CA ARG A 273 17.59 11.72 -10.76
C ARG A 273 17.08 10.38 -11.27
N ARG A 274 17.95 9.37 -11.29
CA ARG A 274 17.56 8.01 -11.68
C ARG A 274 16.94 7.30 -10.49
N ASP A 275 15.85 6.56 -10.72
CA ASP A 275 15.33 5.64 -9.71
C ASP A 275 16.37 4.56 -9.44
N ALA A 276 16.76 4.43 -8.17
CA ALA A 276 17.75 3.45 -7.73
C ALA A 276 17.20 2.03 -7.70
N ARG A 277 15.88 1.88 -7.58
CA ARG A 277 15.19 0.58 -7.61
C ARG A 277 15.24 0.03 -9.03
N LYS A 278 15.54 -1.26 -9.16
CA LYS A 278 15.67 -1.93 -10.45
C LYS A 278 14.58 -3.01 -10.61
N LYS A 279 14.12 -3.15 -11.85
CA LYS A 279 13.30 -4.27 -12.33
C LYS A 279 14.17 -5.50 -12.56
N PRO A 280 13.55 -6.68 -12.81
CA PRO A 280 14.27 -7.92 -13.10
C PRO A 280 15.28 -7.88 -14.27
N ASN A 281 15.10 -6.92 -15.17
CA ASN A 281 15.96 -6.74 -16.33
C ASN A 281 17.09 -5.72 -16.08
N GLY A 282 17.29 -5.27 -14.83
CA GLY A 282 18.27 -4.27 -14.45
C GLY A 282 17.88 -2.81 -14.78
N GLU A 283 16.75 -2.59 -15.46
CA GLU A 283 16.25 -1.24 -15.75
C GLU A 283 15.65 -0.58 -14.49
N PRO A 284 15.68 0.76 -14.38
CA PRO A 284 15.02 1.46 -13.30
C PRO A 284 13.53 1.12 -13.21
N LEU A 285 13.02 1.02 -11.98
CA LEU A 285 11.62 0.77 -11.70
C LEU A 285 10.73 1.85 -12.32
N ARG A 286 11.16 3.11 -12.24
CA ARG A 286 10.53 4.28 -12.86
C ARG A 286 11.47 4.95 -13.87
N GLN A 287 10.90 5.37 -14.98
CA GLN A 287 11.62 6.03 -16.06
C GLN A 287 11.53 7.55 -15.95
N PHE A 288 12.44 8.23 -16.68
CA PHE A 288 12.39 9.68 -16.84
C PHE A 288 12.81 10.08 -18.25
N TRP A 289 12.41 11.27 -18.67
CA TRP A 289 12.75 11.85 -19.97
C TRP A 289 13.19 13.30 -19.83
N GLU A 290 14.30 13.65 -20.49
CA GLU A 290 14.69 15.05 -20.68
C GLU A 290 13.74 15.70 -21.70
N LEU A 291 13.25 16.90 -21.40
CA LEU A 291 12.39 17.68 -22.29
C LEU A 291 13.17 18.91 -22.79
N PRO A 292 14.07 18.75 -23.79
CA PRO A 292 14.98 19.82 -24.20
C PRO A 292 14.23 21.04 -24.77
N PHE A 293 13.06 20.83 -25.38
CA PHE A 293 12.23 21.92 -25.92
C PHE A 293 11.65 22.85 -24.84
N LEU A 294 11.63 22.43 -23.56
CA LEU A 294 11.21 23.28 -22.43
C LEU A 294 12.35 24.13 -21.86
N SER A 295 13.57 23.87 -22.34
CA SER A 295 14.82 24.52 -21.94
C SER A 295 15.30 25.38 -23.11
N MET A 296 14.49 26.37 -23.50
CA MET A 296 14.83 27.25 -24.63
C MET A 296 16.15 27.97 -24.35
N PRO A 297 17.08 28.02 -25.32
CA PRO A 297 18.33 28.74 -25.14
C PRO A 297 18.02 30.22 -24.91
N THR A 298 18.48 30.77 -23.78
CA THR A 298 18.93 32.17 -23.82
C THR A 298 20.06 32.24 -24.86
N ASN A 299 20.28 33.37 -25.52
CA ASN A 299 21.22 33.53 -26.66
C ASN A 299 22.70 33.12 -26.39
N SER A 300 23.01 32.53 -25.24
CA SER A 300 24.28 31.91 -24.86
C SER A 300 24.29 30.40 -25.13
N LYS A 301 25.47 29.85 -25.42
CA LYS A 301 25.68 28.40 -25.51
C LYS A 301 25.27 27.73 -24.19
N PRO A 302 24.57 26.59 -24.24
CA PRO A 302 24.15 25.90 -23.03
C PRO A 302 25.37 25.49 -22.20
N THR A 303 25.36 25.83 -20.92
CA THR A 303 26.40 25.46 -19.97
C THR A 303 26.01 24.18 -19.23
N PRO A 304 26.98 23.39 -18.71
CA PRO A 304 26.69 22.21 -17.89
C PRO A 304 25.91 22.52 -16.61
N THR A 305 25.85 23.78 -16.21
CA THR A 305 25.10 24.28 -15.04
C THR A 305 23.67 24.70 -15.38
N ASP A 306 23.28 24.63 -16.66
CA ASP A 306 21.94 25.03 -17.07
C ASP A 306 20.91 24.03 -16.54
N GLU A 307 19.91 24.61 -15.89
CA GLU A 307 18.73 23.93 -15.40
C GLU A 307 17.93 23.32 -16.57
N ARG A 308 17.67 22.01 -16.50
CA ARG A 308 16.94 21.25 -17.51
C ARG A 308 15.66 20.69 -16.94
N TYR A 309 14.64 20.63 -17.78
CA TYR A 309 13.38 20.00 -17.44
C TYR A 309 13.39 18.51 -17.71
N TYR A 310 13.00 17.76 -16.70
CA TYR A 310 12.86 16.30 -16.73
C TYR A 310 11.46 15.91 -16.29
N LEU A 311 10.85 14.99 -17.04
CA LEU A 311 9.58 14.36 -16.72
C LEU A 311 9.86 12.99 -16.09
N TYR A 312 9.35 12.75 -14.89
CA TYR A 312 9.57 11.53 -14.12
C TYR A 312 8.26 10.74 -14.00
N GLU A 313 8.32 9.41 -14.15
CA GLU A 313 7.23 8.54 -13.75
C GLU A 313 7.15 8.46 -12.22
N ALA A 314 5.94 8.54 -11.68
CA ALA A 314 5.69 8.42 -10.25
C ALA A 314 4.41 7.62 -9.99
N MET A 315 4.35 6.99 -8.82
CA MET A 315 3.20 6.22 -8.36
C MET A 315 2.87 6.58 -6.91
N THR A 316 1.58 6.76 -6.65
CA THR A 316 1.02 6.74 -5.29
C THR A 316 0.11 5.54 -5.16
N SER A 317 0.30 4.74 -4.11
CA SER A 317 -0.56 3.61 -3.77
C SER A 317 -0.96 3.72 -2.30
N VAL A 318 -2.26 3.59 -2.02
CA VAL A 318 -2.85 3.68 -0.69
C VAL A 318 -3.79 2.49 -0.51
N GLY A 319 -3.65 1.78 0.61
CA GLY A 319 -4.53 0.69 1.01
C GLY A 319 -4.95 0.84 2.46
N VAL A 320 -6.25 0.81 2.74
CA VAL A 320 -6.81 0.78 4.10
C VAL A 320 -7.54 -0.54 4.28
N THR A 321 -7.11 -1.35 5.24
CA THR A 321 -7.66 -2.67 5.48
C THR A 321 -7.87 -2.92 6.96
N GLY A 322 -8.84 -3.75 7.32
CA GLY A 322 -9.10 -4.03 8.72
C GLY A 322 -10.25 -4.99 8.95
N ASN A 323 -10.43 -5.37 10.20
CA ASN A 323 -11.53 -6.23 10.64
C ASN A 323 -12.83 -5.43 10.74
N ASP A 324 -12.74 -4.18 11.21
CA ASP A 324 -13.88 -3.28 11.39
C ASP A 324 -13.42 -1.81 11.49
N HIS A 325 -14.33 -0.89 11.83
CA HIS A 325 -14.01 0.54 11.96
C HIS A 325 -13.12 0.90 13.14
N TRP A 326 -12.88 -0.02 14.08
CA TRP A 326 -12.04 0.19 15.25
C TRP A 326 -10.63 -0.40 15.07
N ILE A 327 -10.52 -1.51 14.33
CA ILE A 327 -9.27 -2.23 14.12
C ILE A 327 -8.94 -2.25 12.64
N TRP A 328 -8.02 -1.37 12.24
CA TRP A 328 -7.61 -1.20 10.85
C TRP A 328 -6.18 -0.69 10.73
N ALA A 329 -5.59 -0.95 9.56
CA ALA A 329 -4.29 -0.45 9.15
C ALA A 329 -4.42 0.29 7.83
N ALA A 330 -3.59 1.32 7.64
CA ALA A 330 -3.43 1.99 6.37
C ALA A 330 -1.96 1.95 5.95
N TYR A 331 -1.75 1.66 4.68
CA TYR A 331 -0.46 1.59 4.03
C TYR A 331 -0.44 2.61 2.90
N ALA A 332 0.65 3.35 2.77
CA ALA A 332 0.88 4.13 1.56
C ALA A 332 2.31 4.06 1.08
N PHE A 333 2.45 3.88 -0.23
CA PHE A 333 3.71 3.83 -0.95
C PHE A 333 3.73 4.99 -1.94
N VAL A 334 4.69 5.88 -1.80
CA VAL A 334 4.82 7.10 -2.63
C VAL A 334 6.22 7.17 -3.22
N ASP A 335 6.30 7.32 -4.54
CA ASP A 335 7.57 7.55 -5.21
C ASP A 335 8.06 8.99 -4.94
N THR A 336 9.30 9.12 -4.46
CA THR A 336 9.96 10.39 -4.14
C THR A 336 11.39 10.48 -4.70
N TYR A 337 11.86 9.50 -5.46
CA TYR A 337 13.22 9.50 -6.01
C TYR A 337 13.57 10.77 -6.83
N TYR A 338 12.56 11.42 -7.42
CA TYR A 338 12.70 12.64 -8.22
C TYR A 338 12.81 13.94 -7.40
N ASP A 339 12.33 14.01 -6.15
CA ASP A 339 12.44 15.18 -5.27
C ASP A 339 12.25 14.86 -3.77
N ALA A 340 12.70 15.74 -2.87
CA ALA A 340 12.60 15.50 -1.42
C ALA A 340 11.30 16.01 -0.78
N ARG A 341 10.32 16.52 -1.55
CA ARG A 341 9.17 17.25 -1.00
C ARG A 341 8.23 16.36 -0.18
N GLU A 342 8.06 15.12 -0.62
CA GLU A 342 7.23 14.11 0.05
C GLU A 342 8.08 13.06 0.80
N SER A 343 9.35 13.38 1.09
CA SER A 343 10.22 12.50 1.88
C SER A 343 9.72 12.32 3.32
N VAL A 344 10.13 11.24 3.97
CA VAL A 344 9.81 11.00 5.39
C VAL A 344 10.32 12.10 6.31
N ASP A 345 11.51 12.65 6.04
CA ASP A 345 12.07 13.77 6.79
C ASP A 345 11.24 15.05 6.61
N SER A 346 10.76 15.30 5.39
CA SER A 346 9.88 16.44 5.09
C SER A 346 8.62 16.38 5.95
N TYR A 347 7.93 15.24 5.99
CA TYR A 347 6.72 15.10 6.81
C TYR A 347 7.01 15.09 8.31
N HIS A 348 8.13 14.53 8.74
CA HIS A 348 8.53 14.56 10.15
C HIS A 348 8.73 16.01 10.65
N GLN A 349 9.35 16.85 9.83
CA GLN A 349 9.61 18.26 10.16
C GLN A 349 8.39 19.15 9.92
N MET A 350 7.44 18.69 9.08
CA MET A 350 6.23 19.43 8.75
C MET A 350 5.26 19.46 9.94
N LYS A 351 4.75 20.66 10.22
CA LYS A 351 3.57 20.83 11.07
C LYS A 351 2.32 20.69 10.23
N GLY A 352 1.40 19.83 10.66
CA GLY A 352 0.09 19.66 10.03
C GLY A 352 -0.80 20.89 10.15
N TRP A 353 -2.02 20.80 9.58
CA TRP A 353 -3.01 21.88 9.44
C TRP A 353 -3.38 22.64 10.75
N ARG A 354 -2.99 22.15 11.93
CA ARG A 354 -3.24 22.78 13.25
C ARG A 354 -2.04 22.75 14.19
N GLN A 355 -0.82 22.81 13.65
CA GLN A 355 0.44 22.74 14.40
C GLN A 355 0.76 21.39 15.06
N GLY A 356 -0.13 20.38 14.96
CA GLY A 356 0.18 18.99 15.29
C GLY A 356 1.06 18.33 14.24
N ARG A 357 1.35 17.03 14.40
CA ARG A 357 2.15 16.28 13.43
C ARG A 357 1.43 16.13 12.09
N ALA A 358 2.16 16.22 10.99
CA ALA A 358 1.61 15.98 9.65
C ALA A 358 1.26 14.50 9.45
N ASP A 359 0.05 14.22 8.95
CA ASP A 359 -0.29 12.89 8.45
C ASP A 359 0.32 12.70 7.05
N PRO A 360 1.28 11.78 6.86
CA PRO A 360 1.95 11.63 5.58
C PRO A 360 1.05 11.02 4.51
N LEU A 361 0.08 10.16 4.83
CA LEU A 361 -0.86 9.59 3.83
C LEU A 361 -1.73 10.70 3.23
N ALA A 362 -2.10 11.68 4.05
CA ALA A 362 -2.84 12.86 3.65
C ALA A 362 -1.94 14.05 3.25
N ALA A 363 -0.68 13.78 2.89
CA ALA A 363 0.30 14.77 2.47
C ALA A 363 0.40 16.01 3.40
N GLY A 364 0.32 15.78 4.71
CA GLY A 364 0.38 16.78 5.76
C GLY A 364 -0.87 17.68 5.89
N LYS A 365 -1.91 17.48 5.07
CA LYS A 365 -3.16 18.25 5.14
C LYS A 365 -4.11 17.78 6.26
N ILE A 366 -3.85 16.62 6.87
CA ILE A 366 -4.53 16.15 8.09
C ILE A 366 -3.56 16.25 9.27
N ASP A 367 -4.09 16.65 10.42
CA ASP A 367 -3.38 16.62 11.70
C ASP A 367 -3.39 15.19 12.26
N ALA A 368 -2.23 14.54 12.25
CA ALA A 368 -2.07 13.17 12.73
C ALA A 368 -2.37 13.05 14.24
N ASP A 369 -2.27 14.14 15.01
CA ASP A 369 -2.58 14.16 16.43
C ASP A 369 -4.08 14.38 16.70
N GLN A 370 -4.87 14.66 15.67
CA GLN A 370 -6.33 14.69 15.70
C GLN A 370 -6.89 13.79 14.59
N PRO A 371 -6.67 12.46 14.70
CA PRO A 371 -6.89 11.55 13.59
C PRO A 371 -8.37 11.40 13.22
N LEU A 372 -8.63 11.13 11.95
CA LEU A 372 -9.91 10.56 11.54
C LEU A 372 -9.90 9.07 11.89
N TRP A 373 -10.79 8.69 12.79
CA TRP A 373 -10.89 7.31 13.31
C TRP A 373 -11.64 6.36 12.38
N ASP A 374 -12.67 6.85 11.69
CA ASP A 374 -13.42 6.04 10.73
C ASP A 374 -12.54 5.77 9.50
N PRO A 375 -12.24 4.49 9.16
CA PRO A 375 -11.32 4.16 8.08
C PRO A 375 -11.82 4.60 6.70
N ARG A 376 -13.15 4.69 6.51
CA ARG A 376 -13.75 5.10 5.23
C ARG A 376 -13.60 6.60 5.04
N MET A 377 -13.94 7.37 6.07
CA MET A 377 -13.74 8.83 6.07
C MET A 377 -12.26 9.17 5.91
N TYR A 378 -11.39 8.42 6.58
CA TYR A 378 -9.95 8.57 6.44
C TYR A 378 -9.50 8.29 5.00
N PHE A 379 -9.86 7.14 4.43
CA PHE A 379 -9.52 6.76 3.06
C PHE A 379 -10.01 7.80 2.04
N LEU A 380 -11.29 8.18 2.08
CA LEU A 380 -11.86 9.15 1.15
C LEU A 380 -11.14 10.50 1.22
N LYS A 381 -10.79 10.96 2.43
CA LYS A 381 -10.05 12.21 2.60
C LYS A 381 -8.63 12.10 2.04
N VAL A 382 -7.95 10.97 2.25
CA VAL A 382 -6.63 10.70 1.66
C VAL A 382 -6.72 10.69 0.13
N VAL A 383 -7.70 10.01 -0.46
CA VAL A 383 -7.90 9.94 -1.92
C VAL A 383 -8.15 11.32 -2.51
N GLU A 384 -9.03 12.12 -1.90
CA GLU A 384 -9.29 13.51 -2.30
C GLU A 384 -7.98 14.31 -2.35
N ILE A 385 -7.21 14.28 -1.26
CA ILE A 385 -5.97 15.04 -1.14
C ILE A 385 -4.91 14.57 -2.14
N ARG A 386 -4.73 13.26 -2.29
CA ARG A 386 -3.75 12.68 -3.21
C ARG A 386 -4.11 12.96 -4.67
N THR A 387 -5.39 12.91 -5.00
CA THR A 387 -5.87 13.27 -6.35
C THR A 387 -5.65 14.76 -6.64
N GLU A 388 -5.88 15.64 -5.67
CA GLU A 388 -5.57 17.07 -5.82
C GLU A 388 -4.08 17.30 -6.12
N LEU A 389 -3.18 16.60 -5.43
CA LEU A 389 -1.74 16.71 -5.67
C LEU A 389 -1.36 16.25 -7.07
N VAL A 390 -1.90 15.12 -7.54
CA VAL A 390 -1.68 14.66 -8.91
C VAL A 390 -2.20 15.67 -9.93
N LEU A 391 -3.37 16.25 -9.69
CA LEU A 391 -3.91 17.30 -10.54
C LEU A 391 -3.01 18.55 -10.55
N MET A 392 -2.42 18.92 -9.41
CA MET A 392 -1.46 20.02 -9.33
C MET A 392 -0.19 19.75 -10.13
N GLU A 393 0.36 18.53 -10.07
CA GLU A 393 1.53 18.14 -10.87
C GLU A 393 1.21 18.17 -12.37
N TRP A 394 0.04 17.63 -12.76
CA TRP A 394 -0.42 17.70 -14.15
C TRP A 394 -0.61 19.14 -14.64
N SER A 395 -1.20 19.99 -13.80
CA SER A 395 -1.39 21.41 -14.12
C SER A 395 -0.05 22.14 -14.29
N GLN A 396 0.96 21.80 -13.48
CA GLN A 396 2.30 22.36 -13.64
C GLN A 396 2.94 21.98 -14.98
N ILE A 397 2.79 20.71 -15.40
CA ILE A 397 3.25 20.23 -16.71
C ILE A 397 2.59 21.03 -17.83
N MET A 398 1.25 21.09 -17.83
CA MET A 398 0.48 21.77 -18.87
C MET A 398 0.82 23.26 -18.96
N ASN A 399 0.82 23.95 -17.81
CA ASN A 399 1.15 25.39 -17.76
C ASN A 399 2.56 25.68 -18.28
N LYS A 400 3.54 24.80 -18.01
CA LYS A 400 4.90 24.97 -18.52
C LYS A 400 4.94 24.73 -20.03
N ILE A 401 4.33 23.65 -20.54
CA ILE A 401 4.29 23.35 -21.98
C ILE A 401 3.59 24.49 -22.74
N GLU A 402 2.42 24.93 -22.28
CA GLU A 402 1.66 26.00 -22.92
C GLU A 402 2.47 27.30 -23.02
N ARG A 403 3.17 27.68 -21.94
CA ARG A 403 4.02 28.88 -21.94
C ARG A 403 5.14 28.79 -22.97
N GLU A 404 5.83 27.65 -23.05
CA GLU A 404 6.94 27.47 -24.00
C GLU A 404 6.42 27.45 -25.46
N VAL A 405 5.27 26.80 -25.71
CA VAL A 405 4.63 26.81 -27.04
C VAL A 405 4.19 28.22 -27.43
N GLN A 406 3.57 28.97 -26.51
CA GLN A 406 3.17 30.36 -26.76
C GLN A 406 4.38 31.25 -27.08
N GLN A 407 5.48 31.11 -26.32
CA GLN A 407 6.71 31.83 -26.58
C GLN A 407 7.30 31.46 -27.95
N TYR A 408 7.31 30.17 -28.32
CA TYR A 408 7.77 29.73 -29.63
C TYR A 408 6.90 30.29 -30.76
N VAL A 409 5.57 30.28 -30.62
CA VAL A 409 4.65 30.85 -31.63
C VAL A 409 4.84 32.37 -31.74
N TRP A 410 5.00 33.09 -30.63
CA TRP A 410 5.20 34.54 -30.64
C TRP A 410 6.57 34.93 -31.21
N CYS A 411 7.64 34.25 -30.84
CA CYS A 411 8.98 34.50 -31.38
C CYS A 411 9.15 33.99 -32.82
N GLY A 412 8.55 32.86 -33.17
CA GLY A 412 8.58 32.28 -34.52
C GLY A 412 7.68 33.02 -35.52
N GLY A 413 6.55 33.57 -35.07
CA GLY A 413 5.65 34.40 -35.88
C GLY A 413 6.22 35.78 -36.20
N PHE A 414 7.05 36.36 -35.33
CA PHE A 414 7.67 37.67 -35.58
C PHE A 414 8.90 37.63 -36.51
N VAL A 415 9.53 36.46 -36.69
CA VAL A 415 10.72 36.33 -37.55
C VAL A 415 10.35 36.03 -39.02
N SER A 416 9.14 35.53 -39.31
CA SER A 416 8.69 35.36 -40.70
C SER A 416 8.29 36.68 -41.36
N ASP A 417 7.82 37.68 -40.60
CA ASP A 417 7.30 38.94 -41.20
C ASP A 417 8.33 40.09 -41.19
N ILE A 418 9.35 40.07 -40.33
CA ILE A 418 10.41 41.12 -40.37
C ILE A 418 11.48 40.81 -41.43
N CYS A 419 11.72 39.55 -41.78
CA CYS A 419 12.63 39.19 -42.88
C CYS A 419 11.98 39.29 -44.27
N ALA A 420 10.64 39.28 -44.38
CA ALA A 420 9.92 39.46 -45.64
C ALA A 420 9.61 40.94 -45.97
N LEU A 421 9.83 41.88 -45.03
CA LEU A 421 9.66 43.32 -45.22
C LEU A 421 10.98 44.10 -45.38
N LEU A 422 12.12 43.41 -45.37
CA LEU A 422 13.47 43.99 -45.56
C LEU A 422 14.20 43.44 -46.81
N HIS A 423 13.48 42.79 -47.73
CA HIS A 423 13.90 42.52 -49.11
C HIS A 423 12.84 43.04 -50.06
#